data_AF-A0A2E8K198-F1
#
_entry.id   AF-A0A2E8K198-F1
#
_cell.length_a   1.000
_cell.length_b   1.000
_cell.length_c   1.000
_cell.angle_alpha   90.00
_cell.angle_beta   90.00
_cell.angle_gamma   90.00
#
_symmetry.space_group_name_H-M   'P 1'
#
loop_
_entity.id
_entity.type
_entity.pdbx_description
1 polymer ?
#
loop_
_entity_poly.entity_id
_entity_poly.type
_entity_poly.pdbx_seq_one_letter_code
_entity_poly.pdbx_strand_id
1 'polypeptide(L)'
;MSRINTNVASLIAQRTLGSQNMGLNKSLQRLSTGLAINRGADDPAGLIASENLRSEKAAINSAINNAERAEQVVNVAEGGLQEVSNLLVELQSLVSSTANEAGVSSEEKDANQLQIDSILQTIDRIANATSFQGEKLLNGNFDYQTSGADIGAELSDVKVNAAKLADDGTATTVNVDVTTAATTGAVAI
;
A
#
# COMPACT_ATOMS: atom_id res chain seq x y z
N MET A 1 17.88 -62.03 53.38
CA MET A 1 18.55 -62.43 52.12
C MET A 1 19.37 -61.27 51.59
N SER A 2 20.67 -61.25 51.89
CA SER A 2 21.63 -60.33 51.25
C SER A 2 21.94 -60.86 49.85
N ARG A 3 21.53 -60.14 48.80
CA ARG A 3 21.91 -60.47 47.42
C ARG A 3 23.26 -59.79 47.13
N ILE A 4 24.33 -60.57 47.12
CA ILE A 4 25.72 -60.09 46.92
C ILE A 4 25.97 -59.66 45.45
N ASN A 5 25.23 -60.21 44.49
CA ASN A 5 25.43 -59.97 43.06
C ASN A 5 24.66 -58.75 42.49
N THR A 6 23.72 -58.17 43.24
CA THR A 6 22.93 -57.01 42.77
C THR A 6 22.67 -56.07 43.94
N ASN A 7 23.40 -54.96 43.98
CA ASN A 7 23.23 -53.93 44.99
C ASN A 7 22.04 -53.02 44.65
N VAL A 8 20.86 -53.38 45.15
CA VAL A 8 19.61 -52.66 44.90
C VAL A 8 19.66 -51.21 45.44
N ALA A 9 20.31 -50.97 46.57
CA ALA A 9 20.45 -49.62 47.13
C ALA A 9 21.29 -48.71 46.22
N SER A 10 22.38 -49.24 45.66
CA SER A 10 23.21 -48.53 44.68
C SER A 10 22.44 -48.24 43.38
N LEU A 11 21.65 -49.19 42.87
CA LEU A 11 20.81 -48.98 41.68
C LEU A 11 19.74 -47.90 41.89
N ILE A 12 19.12 -47.86 43.08
CA ILE A 12 18.17 -46.80 43.45
C ILE A 12 18.89 -45.46 43.53
N ALA A 13 20.07 -45.39 44.16
CA ALA A 13 20.86 -44.17 44.23
C ALA A 13 21.26 -43.64 42.84
N GLN A 14 21.68 -44.52 41.93
CA GLN A 14 22.00 -44.16 40.54
C GLN A 14 20.77 -43.66 39.78
N ARG A 15 19.59 -44.27 39.96
CA ARG A 15 18.33 -43.81 39.34
C ARG A 15 17.94 -42.42 39.85
N THR A 16 18.00 -42.18 41.16
CA THR A 16 17.71 -40.87 41.76
C THR A 16 18.70 -39.80 41.28
N LEU A 17 20.00 -40.13 41.24
CA LEU A 17 21.02 -39.24 40.70
C LEU A 17 20.78 -38.91 39.22
N GLY A 18 20.33 -39.89 38.42
CA GLY A 18 19.92 -39.67 37.04
C GLY A 18 18.78 -38.66 36.93
N SER A 19 17.73 -38.81 37.76
CA SER A 19 16.61 -37.86 37.81
C SER A 19 17.04 -36.46 38.23
N GLN A 20 17.92 -36.34 39.22
CA GLN A 20 18.46 -35.05 39.69
C GLN A 20 19.31 -34.37 38.61
N ASN A 21 20.16 -35.12 37.90
CA ASN A 21 20.93 -34.60 36.77
C ASN A 21 20.04 -34.10 35.63
N MET A 22 18.93 -34.80 35.32
CA MET A 22 17.98 -34.31 34.32
C MET A 22 17.33 -32.98 34.75
N GLY A 23 16.94 -32.86 36.02
CA GLY A 23 16.41 -31.61 36.59
C GLY A 23 17.43 -30.46 36.54
N LEU A 24 18.68 -30.72 36.92
CA LEU A 24 19.77 -29.76 36.84
C LEU A 24 20.01 -29.29 35.41
N ASN A 25 20.09 -30.21 34.44
CA ASN A 25 20.28 -29.87 33.04
C ASN A 25 19.14 -28.99 32.50
N LYS A 26 17.89 -29.25 32.89
CA LYS A 26 16.74 -28.42 32.49
C LYS A 26 16.82 -27.01 33.10
N SER A 27 17.22 -26.89 34.36
CA SER A 27 17.43 -25.58 35.01
C SER A 27 18.58 -24.81 34.36
N LEU A 28 19.70 -25.48 34.05
CA LEU A 28 20.82 -24.87 33.33
C LEU A 28 20.43 -24.43 31.91
N GLN A 29 19.62 -25.23 31.20
CA GLN A 29 19.10 -24.85 29.89
C GLN A 29 18.22 -23.60 29.97
N ARG A 30 17.30 -23.53 30.95
CA ARG A 30 16.45 -22.34 31.19
C ARG A 30 17.26 -21.12 31.58
N LEU A 31 18.28 -21.29 32.42
CA LEU A 31 19.18 -20.20 32.80
C LEU A 31 19.99 -19.68 31.60
N SER A 32 20.50 -20.58 30.77
CA SER A 32 21.30 -20.21 29.59
C SER A 32 20.48 -19.53 28.49
N THR A 33 19.19 -19.87 28.37
CA THR A 33 18.29 -19.33 27.35
C THR A 33 17.51 -18.12 27.83
N GLY A 34 17.34 -17.97 29.16
CA GLY A 34 16.44 -17.01 29.76
C GLY A 34 14.94 -17.33 29.55
N LEU A 35 14.61 -18.46 28.92
CA LEU A 35 13.24 -18.84 28.60
C LEU A 35 12.72 -19.90 29.56
N ALA A 36 11.51 -19.71 30.06
CA ALA A 36 10.84 -20.71 30.89
C ALA A 36 10.45 -21.97 30.08
N ILE A 37 10.04 -21.80 28.81
CA ILE A 37 9.65 -22.88 27.89
C ILE A 37 10.70 -22.95 26.78
N ASN A 38 11.43 -24.06 26.70
CA ASN A 38 12.51 -24.25 25.71
C ASN A 38 12.22 -25.34 24.68
N ARG A 39 11.31 -26.26 25.00
CA ARG A 39 10.95 -27.41 24.16
C ARG A 39 9.44 -27.57 24.19
N GLY A 40 8.84 -28.01 23.08
CA GLY A 40 7.40 -28.29 23.03
C GLY A 40 6.95 -29.41 23.98
N ALA A 41 7.90 -30.24 24.46
CA ALA A 41 7.64 -31.25 25.49
C ALA A 41 7.42 -30.67 26.90
N ASP A 42 7.87 -29.43 27.17
CA ASP A 42 7.70 -28.80 28.48
C ASP A 42 6.32 -28.16 28.63
N ASP A 43 5.85 -27.47 27.59
CA ASP A 43 4.52 -26.89 27.46
C ASP A 43 4.23 -26.60 25.97
N PRO A 44 3.48 -27.48 25.27
CA PRO A 44 3.22 -27.31 23.84
C PRO A 44 2.31 -26.11 23.54
N ALA A 45 1.31 -25.86 24.39
CA ALA A 45 0.38 -24.74 24.19
C ALA A 45 1.05 -23.39 24.46
N GLY A 46 1.83 -23.29 25.55
CA GLY A 46 2.62 -22.11 25.86
C GLY A 46 3.69 -21.81 24.82
N LEU A 47 4.34 -22.86 24.27
CA LEU A 47 5.28 -22.67 23.16
C LEU A 47 4.58 -22.11 21.91
N ILE A 48 3.46 -22.68 21.49
CA ILE A 48 2.69 -22.20 20.33
C ILE A 48 2.29 -20.74 20.51
N ALA A 49 1.71 -20.37 21.66
CA ALA A 49 1.33 -18.99 21.94
C ALA A 49 2.54 -18.04 21.90
N SER A 50 3.68 -18.46 22.46
CA SER A 50 4.90 -17.64 22.47
C SER A 50 5.51 -17.44 21.06
N GLU A 51 5.47 -18.46 20.20
CA GLU A 51 5.95 -18.34 18.83
C GLU A 51 4.98 -17.50 17.96
N ASN A 52 3.68 -17.61 18.19
CA ASN A 52 2.68 -16.73 17.56
C ASN A 52 2.94 -15.26 17.92
N LEU A 53 3.12 -14.95 19.20
CA LEU A 53 3.43 -13.58 19.65
C LEU A 53 4.80 -13.10 19.12
N ARG A 54 5.80 -13.99 19.02
CA ARG A 54 7.10 -13.65 18.43
C ARG A 54 6.95 -13.33 16.93
N SER A 55 6.16 -14.12 16.21
CA SER A 55 5.85 -13.88 14.80
C SER A 55 5.10 -12.57 14.61
N GLU A 56 4.08 -12.31 15.43
CA GLU A 56 3.31 -11.07 15.41
C GLU A 56 4.20 -9.85 15.71
N LYS A 57 5.08 -9.93 16.71
CA LYS A 57 6.07 -8.89 16.99
C LYS A 57 6.97 -8.61 15.79
N ALA A 58 7.45 -9.65 15.10
CA ALA A 58 8.25 -9.47 13.90
C ALA A 58 7.45 -8.82 12.76
N ALA A 59 6.19 -9.21 12.61
CA ALA A 59 5.28 -8.61 11.63
C ALA A 59 5.01 -7.13 11.93
N ILE A 60 4.71 -6.79 13.20
CA ILE A 60 4.50 -5.40 13.64
C ILE A 60 5.75 -4.56 13.43
N ASN A 61 6.93 -5.05 13.80
CA ASN A 61 8.18 -4.33 13.54
C ASN A 61 8.38 -4.05 12.04
N SER A 62 8.05 -5.01 11.18
CA SER A 62 8.11 -4.82 9.73
C SER A 62 7.08 -3.79 9.25
N ALA A 63 5.87 -3.80 9.83
CA ALA A 63 4.81 -2.85 9.53
C ALA A 63 5.18 -1.42 9.96
N ILE A 64 5.83 -1.25 11.12
CA ILE A 64 6.36 0.04 11.58
C ILE A 64 7.39 0.58 10.58
N ASN A 65 8.38 -0.23 10.20
CA ASN A 65 9.36 0.17 9.19
C ASN A 65 8.72 0.50 7.82
N ASN A 66 7.60 -0.15 7.48
CA ASN A 66 6.84 0.18 6.27
C ASN A 66 6.11 1.53 6.41
N ALA A 67 5.51 1.80 7.57
CA ALA A 67 4.84 3.06 7.86
C ALA A 67 5.82 4.24 7.85
N GLU A 68 7.01 4.08 8.45
CA GLU A 68 8.08 5.09 8.41
C GLU A 68 8.52 5.41 6.97
N ARG A 69 8.61 4.39 6.11
CA ARG A 69 8.90 4.61 4.68
C ARG A 69 7.77 5.33 3.96
N ALA A 70 6.52 4.99 4.27
CA ALA A 70 5.36 5.70 3.71
C ALA A 70 5.37 7.18 4.14
N GLU A 71 5.71 7.47 5.39
CA GLU A 71 5.87 8.84 5.90
C GLU A 71 6.95 9.59 5.12
N GLN A 72 8.11 8.97 4.88
CA GLN A 72 9.18 9.57 4.09
C GLN A 72 8.74 9.89 2.65
N VAL A 73 7.99 8.99 2.02
CA VAL A 73 7.41 9.23 0.68
C VAL A 73 6.47 10.42 0.70
N VAL A 74 5.56 10.49 1.68
CA VAL A 74 4.61 11.58 1.82
C VAL A 74 5.33 12.91 2.06
N ASN A 75 6.34 12.96 2.93
CA ASN A 75 7.09 14.18 3.20
C ASN A 75 7.80 14.73 1.95
N VAL A 76 8.36 13.85 1.11
CA VAL A 76 8.98 14.26 -0.17
C VAL A 76 7.94 14.77 -1.14
N ALA A 77 6.78 14.10 -1.24
CA ALA A 77 5.67 14.55 -2.06
C ALA A 77 5.12 15.90 -1.59
N GLU A 78 4.96 16.10 -0.27
CA GLU A 78 4.48 17.34 0.34
C GLU A 78 5.44 18.51 0.07
N GLY A 79 6.74 18.30 0.20
CA GLY A 79 7.73 19.31 -0.15
C GLY A 79 7.64 19.75 -1.62
N GLY A 80 7.42 18.80 -2.54
CA GLY A 80 7.20 19.11 -3.95
C GLY A 80 5.89 19.86 -4.20
N LEU A 81 4.80 19.44 -3.55
CA LEU A 81 3.49 20.08 -3.66
C LEU A 81 3.46 21.48 -3.04
N GLN A 82 4.22 21.73 -1.98
CA GLN A 82 4.35 23.05 -1.39
C GLN A 82 4.98 24.03 -2.38
N GLU A 83 6.00 23.60 -3.13
CA GLU A 83 6.62 24.43 -4.16
C GLU A 83 5.65 24.70 -5.33
N VAL A 84 4.92 23.67 -5.78
CA VAL A 84 3.86 23.83 -6.78
C VAL A 84 2.78 24.81 -6.30
N SER A 85 2.37 24.74 -5.03
CA SER A 85 1.40 25.66 -4.43
C SER A 85 1.87 27.11 -4.47
N ASN A 86 3.13 27.37 -4.09
CA ASN A 86 3.72 28.71 -4.15
C ASN A 86 3.72 29.27 -5.58
N LEU A 87 4.10 28.44 -6.56
CA LEU A 87 4.12 28.80 -7.98
C LEU A 87 2.71 29.09 -8.53
N LEU A 88 1.70 28.34 -8.10
CA LEU A 88 0.31 28.58 -8.49
C LEU A 88 -0.22 29.91 -7.94
N VAL A 89 0.18 30.30 -6.72
CA VAL A 89 -0.15 31.61 -6.16
C VAL A 89 0.52 32.73 -6.95
N GLU A 90 1.79 32.58 -7.35
CA GLU A 90 2.48 33.54 -8.21
C GLU A 90 1.80 33.65 -9.58
N LEU A 91 1.45 32.51 -10.20
CA LEU A 91 0.72 32.47 -11.46
C LEU A 91 -0.64 33.16 -11.35
N GLN A 92 -1.39 32.93 -10.27
CA GLN A 92 -2.66 33.62 -10.03
C GLN A 92 -2.47 35.14 -9.92
N SER A 93 -1.41 35.59 -9.25
CA SER A 93 -1.09 37.02 -9.14
C SER A 93 -0.78 37.62 -10.51
N LEU A 94 0.01 36.93 -11.34
CA LEU A 94 0.35 37.37 -12.69
C LEU A 94 -0.86 37.39 -13.64
N VAL A 95 -1.73 36.38 -13.56
CA VAL A 95 -2.97 36.34 -14.35
C VAL A 95 -3.87 37.51 -13.97
N SER A 96 -4.02 37.79 -12.67
CA SER A 96 -4.82 38.92 -12.18
C SER A 96 -4.23 40.27 -12.60
N SER A 97 -2.90 40.43 -12.55
CA SER A 97 -2.25 41.68 -13.00
C SER A 97 -2.43 41.90 -14.50
N THR A 98 -2.30 40.84 -15.30
CA THR A 98 -2.39 40.88 -16.78
C THR A 98 -3.84 41.07 -17.26
N ALA A 99 -4.82 40.62 -16.47
CA ALA A 99 -6.25 40.82 -16.75
C ALA A 99 -6.72 42.27 -16.59
N ASN A 100 -5.95 43.14 -15.94
CA ASN A 100 -6.28 44.57 -15.87
C ASN A 100 -6.06 45.24 -17.23
N GLU A 101 -7.15 45.65 -17.88
CA GLU A 101 -7.10 46.31 -19.21
C GLU A 101 -6.63 47.78 -19.15
N ALA A 102 -6.74 48.42 -17.98
CA ALA A 102 -6.35 49.82 -17.79
C ALA A 102 -4.89 49.92 -17.33
N GLY A 103 -3.98 50.23 -18.27
CA GLY A 103 -2.62 50.65 -17.94
C GLY A 103 -1.50 49.63 -18.20
N VAL A 104 -1.78 48.49 -18.86
CA VAL A 104 -0.77 47.50 -19.25
C VAL A 104 -0.57 47.52 -20.77
N SER A 105 0.68 47.68 -21.23
CA SER A 105 1.02 47.70 -22.66
C SER A 105 0.92 46.31 -23.29
N SER A 106 0.92 46.22 -24.63
CA SER A 106 0.94 44.91 -25.31
C SER A 106 2.24 44.15 -25.00
N GLU A 107 3.37 44.85 -24.95
CA GLU A 107 4.68 44.29 -24.66
C GLU A 107 4.76 43.78 -23.22
N GLU A 108 4.13 44.47 -22.26
CA GLU A 108 4.02 43.99 -20.87
C GLU A 108 3.16 42.72 -20.77
N LYS A 109 2.07 42.62 -21.54
CA LYS A 109 1.24 41.41 -21.60
C LYS A 109 2.04 40.23 -22.17
N ASP A 110 2.81 40.45 -23.23
CA ASP A 110 3.66 39.40 -23.82
C ASP A 110 4.76 38.95 -22.84
N ALA A 111 5.37 39.88 -22.09
CA ALA A 111 6.35 39.56 -21.06
C ALA A 111 5.74 38.76 -19.90
N ASN A 112 4.55 39.15 -19.43
CA ASN A 112 3.83 38.41 -18.40
C ASN A 112 3.45 37.01 -18.88
N GLN A 113 3.05 36.84 -20.15
CA GLN A 113 2.76 35.53 -20.72
C GLN A 113 4.00 34.60 -20.70
N LEU A 114 5.18 35.12 -21.05
CA LEU A 114 6.42 34.34 -20.96
C LEU A 114 6.72 33.87 -19.53
N GLN A 115 6.43 34.69 -18.54
CA GLN A 115 6.61 34.32 -17.14
C GLN A 115 5.57 33.27 -16.70
N ILE A 116 4.32 33.38 -17.13
CA ILE A 116 3.29 32.35 -16.92
C ILE A 116 3.75 31.01 -17.52
N ASP A 117 4.23 31.00 -18.76
CA ASP A 117 4.71 29.78 -19.43
C ASP A 117 5.90 29.16 -18.68
N SER A 118 6.82 29.99 -18.17
CA SER A 118 7.95 29.54 -17.35
C SER A 118 7.52 28.93 -16.01
N ILE A 119 6.48 29.50 -15.37
CA ILE A 119 5.90 28.94 -14.15
C ILE A 119 5.28 27.56 -14.44
N LEU A 120 4.48 27.44 -15.50
CA LEU A 120 3.87 26.17 -15.91
C LEU A 120 4.94 25.09 -16.20
N GLN A 121 5.98 25.43 -16.96
CA GLN A 121 7.11 24.52 -17.21
C GLN A 121 7.83 24.10 -15.94
N THR A 122 7.92 25.00 -14.96
CA THR A 122 8.54 24.70 -13.67
C THR A 122 7.66 23.76 -12.84
N ILE A 123 6.34 23.94 -12.84
CA ILE A 123 5.39 23.01 -12.21
C ILE A 123 5.55 21.62 -12.83
N ASP A 124 5.54 21.51 -14.15
CA ASP A 124 5.74 20.23 -14.86
C ASP A 124 7.08 19.58 -14.52
N ARG A 125 8.15 20.38 -14.42
CA ARG A 125 9.47 19.91 -14.02
C ARG A 125 9.47 19.39 -12.58
N ILE A 126 8.83 20.06 -11.63
CA ILE A 126 8.72 19.60 -10.24
C ILE A 126 7.93 18.30 -10.19
N ALA A 127 6.80 18.22 -10.89
CA ALA A 127 5.99 17.00 -10.98
C ALA A 127 6.80 15.80 -11.50
N ASN A 128 7.66 16.02 -12.50
CA ASN A 128 8.51 15.00 -13.10
C ASN A 128 9.84 14.77 -12.36
N ALA A 129 10.31 15.69 -11.52
CA ALA A 129 11.56 15.56 -10.78
C ALA A 129 11.35 14.92 -9.41
N THR A 130 10.25 15.22 -8.72
CA THR A 130 9.94 14.72 -7.37
C THR A 130 9.84 13.19 -7.37
N SER A 131 10.82 12.55 -6.74
CA SER A 131 10.94 11.10 -6.72
C SER A 131 11.47 10.59 -5.40
N PHE A 132 11.00 9.42 -4.99
CA PHE A 132 11.53 8.67 -3.86
C PHE A 132 12.05 7.32 -4.36
N GLN A 133 13.32 7.02 -4.08
CA GLN A 133 13.95 5.75 -4.49
C GLN A 133 13.83 5.42 -5.99
N GLY A 134 13.72 6.43 -6.85
CA GLY A 134 13.57 6.29 -8.30
C GLY A 134 12.13 6.27 -8.83
N GLU A 135 11.13 6.14 -7.95
CA GLU A 135 9.72 6.26 -8.33
C GLU A 135 9.25 7.72 -8.31
N LYS A 136 8.54 8.13 -9.36
CA LYS A 136 7.98 9.47 -9.50
C LYS A 136 6.68 9.59 -8.73
N LEU A 137 6.60 10.58 -7.84
CA LEU A 137 5.48 10.68 -6.90
C LEU A 137 4.31 11.53 -7.42
N LEU A 138 4.62 12.58 -8.19
CA LEU A 138 3.66 13.64 -8.55
C LEU A 138 3.25 13.65 -10.03
N ASN A 139 3.61 12.61 -10.80
CA ASN A 139 3.34 12.53 -12.24
C ASN A 139 2.06 11.74 -12.59
N GLY A 140 1.21 11.42 -11.60
CA GLY A 140 -0.01 10.63 -11.79
C GLY A 140 0.20 9.11 -11.83
N ASN A 141 1.44 8.61 -11.71
CA ASN A 141 1.69 7.15 -11.67
C ASN A 141 1.04 6.45 -10.46
N PHE A 142 0.87 7.19 -9.35
CA PHE A 142 0.18 6.74 -8.14
C PHE A 142 -1.30 7.11 -8.11
N ASP A 143 -1.89 7.50 -9.25
CA ASP A 143 -3.34 7.70 -9.32
C ASP A 143 -4.07 6.39 -8.99
N TYR A 144 -5.27 6.54 -8.42
CA TYR A 144 -6.08 5.41 -8.00
C TYR A 144 -6.52 4.61 -9.22
N GLN A 145 -5.75 3.58 -9.58
CA GLN A 145 -6.17 2.65 -10.61
C GLN A 145 -7.37 1.88 -10.11
N THR A 146 -8.50 2.05 -10.77
CA THR A 146 -9.76 1.36 -10.49
C THR A 146 -9.71 -0.13 -10.89
N SER A 147 -8.53 -0.72 -10.97
CA SER A 147 -8.27 -2.13 -11.30
C SER A 147 -8.67 -3.06 -10.15
N GLY A 148 -9.97 -3.11 -9.87
CA GLY A 148 -10.55 -3.93 -8.80
C GLY A 148 -11.96 -3.52 -8.40
N ALA A 149 -12.41 -2.34 -8.82
CA ALA A 149 -13.82 -2.00 -8.87
C ALA A 149 -14.20 -1.96 -10.35
N ASP A 150 -15.00 -2.92 -10.81
CA ASP A 150 -15.68 -2.83 -12.08
C ASP A 150 -16.52 -1.54 -12.11
N ILE A 151 -15.92 -0.42 -12.56
CA ILE A 151 -16.66 0.73 -13.11
C ILE A 151 -17.22 0.34 -14.49
N GLY A 152 -16.92 -0.87 -14.96
CA GLY A 152 -17.72 -1.63 -15.90
C GLY A 152 -18.59 -2.67 -15.21
N ALA A 153 -19.22 -2.36 -14.05
CA ALA A 153 -20.43 -3.08 -13.67
C ALA A 153 -21.32 -3.00 -14.90
N GLU A 154 -21.42 -4.14 -15.60
CA GLU A 154 -22.14 -4.27 -16.85
C GLU A 154 -23.42 -3.47 -16.70
N LEU A 155 -23.56 -2.39 -17.47
CA LEU A 155 -24.83 -1.69 -17.55
C LEU A 155 -25.77 -2.66 -18.29
N SER A 156 -26.30 -3.63 -17.55
CA SER A 156 -27.09 -4.75 -18.04
C SER A 156 -28.42 -4.28 -18.63
N ASP A 157 -28.82 -3.04 -18.39
CA ASP A 157 -30.06 -2.46 -18.90
C ASP A 157 -29.88 -0.95 -19.22
N VAL A 158 -29.10 -0.63 -20.25
CA VAL A 158 -29.11 0.75 -20.81
C VAL A 158 -30.38 0.92 -21.65
N LYS A 159 -31.43 1.49 -21.06
CA LYS A 159 -32.60 1.98 -21.80
C LYS A 159 -32.47 3.45 -22.16
N VAL A 160 -32.23 3.74 -23.44
CA VAL A 160 -32.36 5.09 -23.99
C VAL A 160 -33.84 5.37 -24.23
N ASN A 161 -34.51 6.01 -23.26
CA ASN A 161 -35.94 6.31 -23.36
C ASN A 161 -36.25 7.52 -24.28
N ALA A 162 -35.28 8.41 -24.49
CA ALA A 162 -35.34 9.48 -25.48
C ALA A 162 -33.92 10.00 -25.77
N ALA A 163 -33.57 10.15 -27.05
CA ALA A 163 -32.41 10.90 -27.50
C ALA A 163 -32.91 12.09 -28.33
N LYS A 164 -32.53 13.31 -27.95
CA LYS A 164 -32.81 14.49 -28.78
C LYS A 164 -31.74 14.55 -29.87
N LEU A 165 -32.09 14.04 -31.05
CA LEU A 165 -31.31 14.27 -32.26
C LEU A 165 -31.43 15.76 -32.62
N ALA A 166 -30.34 16.38 -33.04
CA ALA A 166 -30.39 17.77 -33.51
C ALA A 166 -31.28 17.84 -34.77
N ASP A 167 -32.22 18.78 -34.80
CA ASP A 167 -33.14 19.04 -35.93
C ASP A 167 -32.43 19.73 -37.12
N ASP A 168 -31.26 19.25 -37.54
CA ASP A 168 -30.55 19.80 -38.72
C ASP A 168 -30.82 19.01 -40.01
N GLY A 169 -31.67 17.98 -39.97
CA GLY A 169 -32.01 17.16 -41.13
C GLY A 169 -30.91 16.21 -41.60
N THR A 170 -29.78 16.13 -40.89
CA THR A 170 -28.70 15.19 -41.18
C THR A 170 -28.92 13.90 -40.41
N ALA A 171 -29.30 12.83 -41.12
CA ALA A 171 -29.44 11.50 -40.53
C ALA A 171 -28.10 11.06 -39.90
N THR A 172 -28.00 11.11 -38.57
CA THR A 172 -26.83 10.60 -37.86
C THR A 172 -26.95 9.08 -37.79
N THR A 173 -26.11 8.38 -38.54
CA THR A 173 -26.09 6.91 -38.51
C THR A 173 -25.45 6.47 -37.19
N VAL A 174 -26.26 5.86 -36.31
CA VAL A 174 -25.76 5.24 -35.08
C VAL A 174 -25.31 3.83 -35.43
N ASN A 175 -23.99 3.62 -35.55
CA ASN A 175 -23.44 2.28 -35.67
C ASN A 175 -23.43 1.62 -34.29
N VAL A 176 -24.25 0.57 -34.13
CA VAL A 176 -24.24 -0.28 -32.94
C VAL A 176 -23.39 -1.50 -33.26
N ASP A 177 -22.14 -1.50 -32.81
CA ASP A 177 -21.26 -2.68 -32.91
C ASP A 177 -21.67 -3.71 -31.85
N VAL A 178 -22.43 -4.72 -32.27
CA VAL A 178 -22.77 -5.88 -31.44
C VAL A 178 -21.64 -6.90 -31.55
N THR A 179 -20.70 -6.88 -30.61
CA THR A 179 -19.50 -7.75 -30.64
C THR A 179 -19.73 -9.18 -30.16
N THR A 180 -20.90 -9.50 -29.58
CA THR A 180 -21.29 -10.90 -29.31
C THR A 180 -22.82 -11.05 -29.36
N ALA A 181 -23.34 -11.87 -30.29
CA ALA A 181 -24.76 -12.17 -30.38
C ALA A 181 -25.21 -13.06 -29.22
N ALA A 182 -26.18 -12.62 -28.43
CA ALA A 182 -26.88 -13.49 -27.48
C ALA A 182 -27.63 -14.59 -28.24
N THR A 183 -27.20 -15.84 -28.09
CA THR A 183 -27.95 -17.02 -28.53
C THR A 183 -29.31 -17.07 -27.85
N THR A 184 -30.39 -17.09 -28.63
CA THR A 184 -31.75 -17.32 -28.14
C THR A 184 -31.92 -18.79 -27.74
N GLY A 185 -32.30 -19.03 -26.47
CA GLY A 185 -32.71 -20.34 -26.00
C GLY A 185 -34.01 -20.79 -26.67
N ALA A 186 -34.02 -21.99 -27.25
CA ALA A 186 -35.20 -22.58 -27.87
C ALA A 186 -36.20 -23.10 -26.82
N VAL A 187 -37.50 -22.87 -27.06
CA VAL A 187 -38.59 -23.48 -26.31
C VAL A 187 -38.92 -24.84 -26.95
N ALA A 188 -38.83 -25.91 -26.16
CA ALA A 188 -39.32 -27.23 -26.55
C ALA A 188 -40.85 -27.31 -26.35
N ILE A 189 -41.55 -27.89 -27.32
CA ILE A 189 -42.95 -28.36 -27.17
C ILE A 189 -42.94 -29.61 -26.29
#